data_AF-A0A2U3KLB9-F1
#
_entry.id   AF-A0A2U3KLB9-F1
#
_cell.length_a   1.000
_cell.length_b   1.000
_cell.length_c   1.000
_cell.angle_alpha   90.00
_cell.angle_beta   90.00
_cell.angle_gamma   90.00
#
_symmetry.space_group_name_H-M   'P 1'
#
loop_
_entity.id
_entity.type
_entity.pdbx_description
1 polymer ?
#
loop_
_entity_poly.entity_id
_entity_poly.type
_entity_poly.pdbx_seq_one_letter_code
_entity_poly.pdbx_strand_id
1 'polypeptide(L)'
;MPDVSLTAASSKDPYLICIRGSCIPNSQGQHTFLGVGGTSVSTPAFAGILALIVQKAKSRQGLANSRLYQLAAGEKFSQCDGSNTTTLEATDCIFNDVTVGNNAVPGEPGYGTAGALYQASTGYDQATGLGSVNVGNLLNSWVVPVTPPPPPPGPLAAPVPVSVTPQAAVASTQSMTFTFSDPRGWQDLGVVNILINNFLDGRQACFLAYSQPLGMLYLVADSGSGLLPGLSLSGAASGSLSNSQCTIAGAGSSAVGSGNTLTLNLNISFSVAFAGSKVIYLAARDVEENDSGWLPLGIVRVPGAAANTTTSVVGMSPNAGSGHSQSFTFTFADTKGWQDLGVVNVLLNTSLDGGQACYVAYARSTNTLYLFNDAGAPLPGVPMNGSGALGNGQCTVNLAGSSAAGNGNALTLTLDLTFSSTFTGNRIFYLAARDTNESNNTGWQALGSWTVE
;
A
#
# COMPACT_ATOMS: atom_id res chain seq x y z
N MET A 1 12.36 14.56 -10.30
CA MET A 1 13.22 15.43 -9.48
C MET A 1 14.65 14.96 -9.64
N PRO A 2 15.64 15.84 -9.84
CA PRO A 2 17.03 15.44 -9.97
C PRO A 2 17.71 15.24 -8.61
N ASP A 3 18.63 14.27 -8.49
CA ASP A 3 19.56 14.19 -7.36
C ASP A 3 20.77 15.14 -7.54
N VAL A 4 21.21 15.29 -8.79
CA VAL A 4 22.30 16.17 -9.22
C VAL A 4 21.92 16.79 -10.56
N SER A 5 22.55 17.91 -10.90
CA SER A 5 22.36 18.59 -12.18
C SER A 5 23.68 18.77 -12.93
N LEU A 6 23.64 18.81 -14.25
CA LEU A 6 24.78 19.22 -15.09
C LEU A 6 24.25 20.19 -16.14
N THR A 7 25.16 20.81 -16.89
CA THR A 7 24.76 21.71 -17.96
C THR A 7 23.75 21.04 -18.90
N ALA A 8 22.70 21.79 -19.23
CA ALA A 8 21.61 21.39 -20.10
C ALA A 8 21.06 22.56 -20.93
N ALA A 9 21.68 23.75 -20.89
CA ALA A 9 21.20 24.91 -21.63
C ALA A 9 21.78 24.90 -23.05
N SER A 10 20.92 24.69 -24.05
CA SER A 10 21.34 24.63 -25.46
C SER A 10 21.84 25.96 -26.02
N SER A 11 21.44 27.09 -25.43
CA SER A 11 21.74 28.44 -25.93
C SER A 11 22.92 29.12 -25.24
N LYS A 12 23.40 28.59 -24.11
CA LYS A 12 24.46 29.22 -23.31
C LYS A 12 25.70 28.32 -23.22
N ASP A 13 25.50 27.05 -22.90
CA ASP A 13 26.56 26.08 -22.64
C ASP A 13 26.19 24.69 -23.21
N PRO A 14 26.05 24.57 -24.54
CA PRO A 14 25.64 23.33 -25.17
C PRO A 14 26.78 22.29 -25.20
N TYR A 15 26.39 21.01 -25.24
CA TYR A 15 27.29 19.94 -25.67
C TYR A 15 27.46 20.00 -27.18
N LEU A 16 28.70 19.94 -27.65
CA LEU A 16 29.00 19.82 -29.07
C LEU A 16 28.98 18.36 -29.48
N ILE A 17 28.12 18.01 -30.44
CA ILE A 17 28.02 16.66 -30.97
C ILE A 17 28.26 16.61 -32.47
N CYS A 18 28.78 15.46 -32.93
CA CYS A 18 28.83 15.10 -34.33
C CYS A 18 27.53 14.42 -34.74
N ILE A 19 26.90 14.86 -35.83
CA ILE A 19 25.77 14.14 -36.43
C ILE A 19 26.09 13.88 -37.89
N ARG A 20 25.90 12.63 -38.35
CA ARG A 20 26.05 12.24 -39.76
C ARG A 20 27.39 12.69 -40.39
N GLY A 21 28.47 12.55 -39.64
CA GLY A 21 29.82 12.90 -40.12
C GLY A 21 30.14 14.40 -40.11
N SER A 22 29.36 15.24 -39.42
CA SER A 22 29.57 16.70 -39.37
C SER A 22 30.93 17.13 -38.80
N CYS A 23 31.61 16.26 -38.04
CA CYS A 23 32.96 16.50 -37.56
C CYS A 23 34.06 15.97 -38.49
N ILE A 24 33.73 15.43 -39.65
CA ILE A 24 34.68 15.24 -40.74
C ILE A 24 34.87 16.61 -41.42
N PRO A 25 36.12 17.10 -41.55
CA PRO A 25 36.36 18.40 -42.15
C PRO A 25 35.88 18.40 -43.61
N ASN A 26 35.26 19.50 -44.03
CA ASN A 26 34.89 19.71 -45.43
C ASN A 26 36.14 19.90 -46.31
N SER A 27 35.97 20.09 -47.62
CA SER A 27 37.08 20.32 -48.55
C SER A 27 37.93 21.56 -48.26
N GLN A 28 37.50 22.43 -47.34
CA GLN A 28 38.23 23.60 -46.86
C GLN A 28 38.88 23.38 -45.47
N GLY A 29 38.80 22.16 -44.92
CA GLY A 29 39.34 21.84 -43.59
C GLY A 29 38.46 22.27 -42.42
N GLN A 30 37.21 22.69 -42.66
CA GLN A 30 36.32 23.21 -41.61
C GLN A 30 35.41 22.11 -41.05
N HIS A 31 35.20 22.12 -39.73
CA HIS A 31 34.28 21.22 -39.03
C HIS A 31 32.95 21.93 -38.73
N THR A 32 31.86 21.17 -38.62
CA THR A 32 30.57 21.70 -38.16
C THR A 32 30.07 20.87 -36.99
N PHE A 33 29.86 21.53 -35.85
CA PHE A 33 29.30 20.90 -34.65
C PHE A 33 27.87 21.35 -34.44
N LEU A 34 27.03 20.46 -33.94
CA LEU A 34 25.72 20.83 -33.43
C LEU A 34 25.82 21.03 -31.92
N GLY A 35 25.40 22.21 -31.44
CA GLY A 35 25.17 22.44 -30.01
C GLY A 35 23.82 21.87 -29.59
N VAL A 36 23.82 20.96 -28.62
CA VAL A 36 22.61 20.39 -28.02
C VAL A 36 22.56 20.63 -26.52
N GLY A 37 21.35 20.75 -25.98
CA GLY A 37 21.09 20.83 -24.55
C GLY A 37 19.94 19.89 -24.15
N GLY A 38 19.35 20.14 -23.00
CA GLY A 38 18.33 19.30 -22.37
C GLY A 38 18.94 18.25 -21.46
N THR A 39 18.17 17.83 -20.45
CA THR A 39 18.60 16.83 -19.46
C THR A 39 18.87 15.45 -20.09
N SER A 40 18.34 15.20 -21.29
CA SER A 40 18.67 14.04 -22.10
C SER A 40 20.16 13.92 -22.44
N VAL A 41 20.89 15.05 -22.49
CA VAL A 41 22.32 15.06 -22.80
C VAL A 41 23.18 15.08 -21.53
N SER A 42 22.71 15.70 -20.44
CA SER A 42 23.39 15.61 -19.14
C SER A 42 23.34 14.21 -18.52
N THR A 43 22.26 13.45 -18.76
CA THR A 43 22.11 12.08 -18.24
C THR A 43 23.26 11.15 -18.65
N PRO A 44 23.59 10.97 -19.95
CA PRO A 44 24.74 10.15 -20.35
C PRO A 44 26.09 10.74 -19.92
N ALA A 45 26.21 12.07 -19.78
CA ALA A 45 27.42 12.67 -19.23
C ALA A 45 27.66 12.23 -17.77
N PHE A 46 26.62 12.22 -16.94
CA PHE A 46 26.69 11.72 -15.56
C PHE A 46 26.94 10.21 -15.51
N ALA A 47 26.37 9.43 -16.43
CA ALA A 47 26.70 8.01 -16.56
C ALA A 47 28.19 7.78 -16.85
N GLY A 48 28.83 8.64 -17.65
CA GLY A 48 30.29 8.64 -17.86
C GLY A 48 31.07 8.91 -16.58
N ILE A 49 30.62 9.85 -15.74
CA ILE A 49 31.21 10.13 -14.43
C ILE A 49 31.10 8.90 -13.50
N LEU A 50 29.94 8.26 -13.44
CA LEU A 50 29.76 7.01 -12.68
C LEU A 50 30.64 5.88 -13.21
N ALA A 51 30.90 5.81 -14.52
CA ALA A 51 31.82 4.83 -15.10
C ALA A 51 33.27 5.07 -14.63
N LEU A 52 33.72 6.34 -14.53
CA LEU A 52 35.02 6.68 -13.95
C LEU A 52 35.11 6.27 -12.48
N ILE A 53 34.02 6.44 -11.73
CA ILE A 53 33.93 5.99 -10.33
C ILE A 53 34.07 4.47 -10.25
N VAL A 54 33.33 3.71 -11.07
CA VAL A 54 33.43 2.24 -11.12
C VAL A 54 34.86 1.81 -11.46
N GLN A 55 35.50 2.49 -12.41
CA GLN A 55 36.89 2.23 -12.79
C GLN A 55 37.85 2.46 -11.61
N LYS A 56 37.69 3.56 -10.87
CA LYS A 56 38.54 3.91 -9.72
C LYS A 56 38.29 3.01 -8.51
N ALA A 57 37.03 2.71 -8.20
CA ALA A 57 36.64 1.86 -7.07
C ALA A 57 36.88 0.37 -7.32
N LYS A 58 37.11 -0.03 -8.58
CA LYS A 58 37.30 -1.43 -9.02
C LYS A 58 36.13 -2.34 -8.62
N SER A 59 34.94 -1.77 -8.46
CA SER A 59 33.72 -2.48 -8.07
C SER A 59 32.48 -1.80 -8.65
N ARG A 60 31.42 -2.58 -8.86
CA ARG A 60 30.11 -2.05 -9.26
C ARG A 60 29.51 -1.27 -8.08
N GLN A 61 29.01 -0.06 -8.35
CA GLN A 61 28.49 0.82 -7.30
C GLN A 61 27.00 0.59 -6.98
N GLY A 62 26.23 0.03 -7.92
CA GLY A 62 24.78 -0.12 -7.71
C GLY A 62 24.09 1.24 -7.59
N LEU A 63 23.21 1.38 -6.59
CA LEU A 63 22.46 2.61 -6.33
C LEU A 63 23.40 3.72 -5.80
N ALA A 64 23.69 4.72 -6.63
CA ALA A 64 24.63 5.80 -6.30
C ALA A 64 24.06 6.85 -5.32
N ASN A 65 22.73 6.96 -5.21
CA ASN A 65 22.05 8.00 -4.44
C ASN A 65 22.52 8.04 -2.99
N SER A 66 22.50 6.90 -2.30
CA SER A 66 22.91 6.82 -0.88
C SER A 66 24.31 7.37 -0.64
N ARG A 67 25.24 7.14 -1.55
CA ARG A 67 26.61 7.65 -1.47
C ARG A 67 26.68 9.15 -1.76
N LEU A 68 25.97 9.64 -2.77
CA LEU A 68 25.90 11.07 -3.09
C LEU A 68 25.41 11.88 -1.89
N TYR A 69 24.32 11.44 -1.24
CA TYR A 69 23.78 12.14 -0.07
C TYR A 69 24.67 11.98 1.19
N GLN A 70 25.40 10.88 1.35
CA GLN A 70 26.42 10.76 2.40
C GLN A 70 27.56 11.78 2.23
N LEU A 71 28.00 12.00 0.99
CA LEU A 71 29.02 12.99 0.69
C LEU A 71 28.46 14.40 0.91
N ALA A 72 27.24 14.67 0.44
CA ALA A 72 26.57 15.96 0.62
C ALA A 72 26.36 16.33 2.09
N ALA A 73 26.10 15.36 2.97
CA ALA A 73 25.97 15.60 4.41
C ALA A 73 27.27 16.11 5.06
N GLY A 74 28.43 15.85 4.45
CA GLY A 74 29.72 16.39 4.87
C GLY A 74 30.07 17.74 4.22
N GLU A 75 29.26 18.20 3.27
CA GLU A 75 29.50 19.40 2.49
C GLU A 75 29.15 20.67 3.28
N LYS A 76 29.88 21.76 3.04
CA LYS A 76 29.53 23.09 3.54
C LYS A 76 28.94 23.93 2.41
N PHE A 77 27.66 23.72 2.10
CA PHE A 77 26.97 24.37 0.97
C PHE A 77 27.13 25.90 0.93
N SER A 78 27.22 26.57 2.08
CA SER A 78 27.50 28.03 2.12
C SER A 78 28.85 28.45 1.54
N GLN A 79 29.80 27.53 1.35
CA GLN A 79 31.11 27.74 0.73
C GLN A 79 31.22 27.14 -0.67
N CYS A 80 30.17 26.44 -1.12
CA CYS A 80 30.12 25.70 -2.37
C CYS A 80 29.09 26.26 -3.35
N ASP A 81 28.68 27.52 -3.18
CA ASP A 81 27.72 28.20 -4.04
C ASP A 81 28.30 28.46 -5.44
N GLY A 82 27.97 27.57 -6.37
CA GLY A 82 28.35 27.66 -7.78
C GLY A 82 27.55 28.71 -8.57
N SER A 83 26.57 29.36 -7.96
CA SER A 83 25.87 30.51 -8.55
C SER A 83 26.51 31.86 -8.17
N ASN A 84 27.48 31.86 -7.26
CA ASN A 84 28.18 33.06 -6.83
C ASN A 84 29.08 33.61 -7.95
N THR A 85 28.91 34.88 -8.29
CA THR A 85 29.66 35.57 -9.36
C THR A 85 30.85 36.38 -8.85
N THR A 86 31.04 36.45 -7.53
CA THR A 86 32.04 37.30 -6.86
C THR A 86 33.19 36.52 -6.24
N THR A 87 32.92 35.31 -5.75
CA THR A 87 33.93 34.42 -5.17
C THR A 87 33.74 33.02 -5.74
N LEU A 88 34.84 32.39 -6.16
CA LEU A 88 34.84 30.99 -6.57
C LEU A 88 34.53 30.08 -5.36
N GLU A 89 33.90 28.94 -5.64
CA GLU A 89 33.64 27.88 -4.66
C GLU A 89 34.95 27.38 -4.01
N ALA A 90 34.84 26.88 -2.78
CA ALA A 90 35.98 26.28 -2.10
C ALA A 90 36.50 25.06 -2.88
N THR A 91 37.81 24.87 -2.91
CA THR A 91 38.46 23.85 -3.77
C THR A 91 38.12 22.41 -3.38
N ASP A 92 37.62 22.19 -2.17
CA ASP A 92 37.22 20.90 -1.61
C ASP A 92 35.73 20.56 -1.85
N CYS A 93 34.96 21.45 -2.46
CA CYS A 93 33.56 21.19 -2.79
C CYS A 93 33.42 20.03 -3.77
N ILE A 94 32.67 19.00 -3.38
CA ILE A 94 32.22 17.89 -4.22
C ILE A 94 31.05 18.34 -5.09
N PHE A 95 30.17 19.18 -4.54
CA PHE A 95 28.98 19.69 -5.21
C PHE A 95 29.06 21.21 -5.35
N ASN A 96 28.93 21.71 -6.57
CA ASN A 96 28.77 23.14 -6.85
C ASN A 96 27.26 23.44 -6.80
N ASP A 97 26.86 24.01 -5.66
CA ASP A 97 25.48 24.29 -5.27
C ASP A 97 24.85 25.35 -6.16
N VAL A 98 23.67 25.07 -6.71
CA VAL A 98 22.98 26.02 -7.59
C VAL A 98 21.93 26.73 -6.77
N THR A 99 22.19 27.99 -6.41
CA THR A 99 21.34 28.77 -5.51
C THR A 99 20.50 29.82 -6.22
N VAL A 100 20.67 29.99 -7.54
CA VAL A 100 19.99 31.02 -8.34
C VAL A 100 19.24 30.41 -9.52
N GLY A 101 17.94 30.71 -9.61
CA GLY A 101 17.08 30.32 -10.72
C GLY A 101 15.90 29.46 -10.26
N ASN A 102 15.16 28.92 -11.23
CA ASN A 102 14.07 27.97 -11.02
C ASN A 102 13.84 27.17 -12.30
N ASN A 103 13.00 26.14 -12.21
CA ASN A 103 12.65 25.28 -13.35
C ASN A 103 11.24 25.55 -13.92
N ALA A 104 10.62 26.70 -13.60
CA ALA A 104 9.29 27.01 -14.11
C ALA A 104 9.33 27.27 -15.62
N VAL A 105 8.27 26.83 -16.30
CA VAL A 105 8.08 26.98 -17.76
C VAL A 105 6.78 27.75 -18.04
N PRO A 106 6.60 28.32 -19.25
CA PRO A 106 5.36 29.02 -19.60
C PRO A 106 4.12 28.14 -19.32
N GLY A 107 3.18 28.67 -18.53
CA GLY A 107 1.97 27.95 -18.11
C GLY A 107 1.98 27.48 -16.66
N GLU A 108 3.14 27.44 -16.00
CA GLU A 108 3.26 27.08 -14.59
C GLU A 108 3.04 28.28 -13.65
N PRO A 109 2.47 28.07 -12.44
CA PRO A 109 2.35 29.11 -11.43
C PRO A 109 3.69 29.78 -11.12
N GLY A 110 3.71 31.12 -11.16
CA GLY A 110 4.89 31.91 -10.84
C GLY A 110 5.97 31.94 -11.93
N TYR A 111 5.73 31.41 -13.13
CA TYR A 111 6.65 31.51 -14.27
C TYR A 111 7.07 32.96 -14.54
N GLY A 112 8.38 33.18 -14.71
CA GLY A 112 8.97 34.51 -14.95
C GLY A 112 9.03 35.41 -13.72
N THR A 113 8.74 34.89 -12.52
CA THR A 113 8.77 35.64 -11.26
C THR A 113 9.63 34.93 -10.20
N ALA A 114 9.95 35.64 -9.12
CA ALA A 114 10.60 35.06 -7.95
C ALA A 114 9.68 34.10 -7.14
N GLY A 115 8.41 33.97 -7.52
CA GLY A 115 7.42 33.11 -6.87
C GLY A 115 7.17 31.77 -7.57
N ALA A 116 8.04 31.34 -8.49
CA ALA A 116 7.95 30.00 -9.06
C ALA A 116 8.09 28.92 -7.98
N LEU A 117 7.33 27.83 -8.11
CA LEU A 117 7.15 26.79 -7.09
C LEU A 117 8.46 26.13 -6.64
N TYR A 118 9.36 25.86 -7.59
CA TYR A 118 10.64 25.20 -7.33
C TYR A 118 11.80 26.16 -7.61
N GLN A 119 12.11 26.99 -6.61
CA GLN A 119 13.31 27.83 -6.62
C GLN A 119 14.56 27.00 -6.32
N ALA A 120 15.65 27.39 -6.96
CA ALA A 120 16.99 26.99 -6.55
C ALA A 120 17.32 27.65 -5.19
N SER A 121 18.02 26.94 -4.30
CA SER A 121 18.36 27.44 -2.96
C SER A 121 19.60 26.75 -2.40
N THR A 122 20.12 27.20 -1.25
CA THR A 122 21.29 26.55 -0.63
C THR A 122 21.00 25.10 -0.24
N GLY A 123 21.82 24.16 -0.70
CA GLY A 123 21.69 22.74 -0.45
C GLY A 123 20.79 22.04 -1.48
N TYR A 124 20.18 20.91 -1.11
CA TYR A 124 19.28 20.21 -2.03
C TYR A 124 18.05 21.06 -2.35
N ASP A 125 17.75 21.21 -3.63
CA ASP A 125 16.50 21.80 -4.10
C ASP A 125 15.86 21.01 -5.26
N GLN A 126 14.58 21.29 -5.50
CA GLN A 126 13.78 20.64 -6.52
C GLN A 126 14.10 21.16 -7.94
N ALA A 127 14.83 22.27 -8.09
CA ALA A 127 15.24 22.74 -9.41
C ALA A 127 16.46 21.97 -9.93
N THR A 128 17.42 21.66 -9.07
CA THR A 128 18.80 21.28 -9.44
C THR A 128 19.41 20.14 -8.61
N GLY A 129 18.71 19.66 -7.57
CA GLY A 129 19.19 18.62 -6.68
C GLY A 129 20.28 19.15 -5.76
N LEU A 130 21.36 18.38 -5.59
CA LEU A 130 22.58 18.81 -4.88
C LEU A 130 23.44 19.80 -5.69
N GLY A 131 22.99 20.22 -6.87
CA GLY A 131 23.78 21.01 -7.81
C GLY A 131 24.67 20.14 -8.72
N SER A 132 25.69 20.77 -9.30
CA SER A 132 26.62 20.10 -10.22
C SER A 132 27.80 19.47 -9.50
N VAL A 133 28.48 18.51 -10.15
CA VAL A 133 29.54 17.73 -9.48
C VAL A 133 30.93 18.16 -9.91
N ASN A 134 31.80 18.40 -8.94
CA ASN A 134 33.24 18.42 -9.16
C ASN A 134 33.74 16.97 -9.28
N VAL A 135 33.95 16.51 -10.52
CA VAL A 135 34.30 15.11 -10.81
C VAL A 135 35.57 14.65 -10.09
N GLY A 136 36.57 15.52 -9.94
CA GLY A 136 37.82 15.19 -9.26
C GLY A 136 37.61 14.92 -7.77
N ASN A 137 36.90 15.83 -7.10
CA ASN A 137 36.58 15.72 -5.68
C ASN A 137 35.64 14.55 -5.42
N LEU A 138 34.61 14.37 -6.26
CA LEU A 138 33.71 13.23 -6.20
C LEU A 138 34.46 11.91 -6.28
N LEU A 139 35.34 11.74 -7.28
CA LEU A 139 36.17 10.54 -7.44
C LEU A 139 37.09 10.29 -6.24
N ASN A 140 37.66 11.34 -5.65
CA ASN A 140 38.56 11.21 -4.50
C ASN A 140 37.80 10.80 -3.24
N SER A 141 36.64 11.40 -2.99
CA SER A 141 35.81 11.13 -1.81
C SER A 141 34.98 9.85 -1.95
N TRP A 142 34.81 9.30 -3.16
CA TRP A 142 34.02 8.09 -3.38
C TRP A 142 34.59 6.84 -2.69
N VAL A 143 35.92 6.73 -2.63
CA VAL A 143 36.64 5.52 -2.14
C VAL A 143 37.19 5.66 -0.71
N VAL A 144 37.12 6.85 -0.12
CA VAL A 144 37.49 7.06 1.28
C VAL A 144 36.37 6.50 2.17
N PRO A 145 36.67 5.68 3.20
CA PRO A 145 35.70 5.37 4.24
C PRO A 145 35.32 6.69 4.92
N VAL A 146 34.17 7.25 4.53
CA VAL A 146 33.56 8.30 5.33
C VAL A 146 33.23 7.66 6.67
N THR A 147 33.62 8.31 7.78
CA THR A 147 33.04 7.98 9.09
C THR A 147 31.54 7.90 8.87
N PRO A 148 30.88 6.78 9.25
CA PRO A 148 29.46 6.67 9.00
C PRO A 148 28.82 7.91 9.64
N PRO A 149 28.03 8.71 8.92
CA PRO A 149 27.01 9.46 9.62
C PRO A 149 26.26 8.45 10.51
N PRO A 150 25.71 8.87 11.67
CA PRO A 150 24.80 8.00 12.40
C PRO A 150 23.87 7.36 11.37
N PRO A 151 23.66 6.02 11.42
CA PRO A 151 22.90 5.34 10.40
C PRO A 151 21.66 6.20 10.12
N PRO A 152 21.33 6.49 8.84
CA PRO A 152 20.03 7.07 8.57
C PRO A 152 19.04 6.24 9.38
N PRO A 153 18.06 6.83 10.08
CA PRO A 153 17.02 6.03 10.72
C PRO A 153 16.63 4.97 9.68
N GLY A 154 16.83 3.69 10.05
CA GLY A 154 16.69 2.57 9.10
C GLY A 154 15.39 2.74 8.33
N PRO A 155 15.31 2.29 7.06
CA PRO A 155 14.29 2.73 6.09
C PRO A 155 13.00 3.06 6.83
N LEU A 156 12.70 4.37 6.93
CA LEU A 156 11.70 4.90 7.86
C LEU A 156 10.50 3.96 7.78
N ALA A 157 10.22 3.26 8.87
CA ALA A 157 9.19 2.23 8.84
C ALA A 157 7.90 2.94 8.46
N ALA A 158 7.33 2.56 7.32
CA ALA A 158 6.12 3.16 6.81
C ALA A 158 5.05 3.11 7.90
N PRO A 159 4.12 4.08 7.92
CA PRO A 159 2.98 3.97 8.80
C PRO A 159 2.23 2.66 8.55
N VAL A 160 1.55 2.16 9.57
CA VAL A 160 0.80 0.91 9.47
C VAL A 160 -0.62 1.09 10.02
N PRO A 161 -1.64 0.62 9.29
CA PRO A 161 -2.92 0.29 9.89
C PRO A 161 -2.74 -0.82 10.93
N VAL A 162 -3.25 -0.61 12.14
CA VAL A 162 -3.06 -1.52 13.27
C VAL A 162 -4.28 -2.42 13.44
N SER A 163 -5.49 -1.83 13.51
CA SER A 163 -6.69 -2.60 13.85
C SER A 163 -8.00 -1.92 13.48
N VAL A 164 -9.06 -2.73 13.38
CA VAL A 164 -10.46 -2.31 13.35
C VAL A 164 -11.19 -2.95 14.53
N THR A 165 -11.98 -2.17 15.27
CA THR A 165 -12.81 -2.66 16.37
C THR A 165 -14.26 -2.18 16.22
N PRO A 166 -15.26 -3.08 16.23
CA PRO A 166 -15.12 -4.54 16.21
C PRO A 166 -14.50 -5.04 14.89
N GLN A 167 -13.67 -6.09 14.96
CA GLN A 167 -13.01 -6.69 13.79
C GLN A 167 -14.00 -7.41 12.86
N ALA A 168 -15.14 -7.85 13.41
CA ALA A 168 -16.27 -8.42 12.68
C ALA A 168 -17.59 -7.90 13.24
N ALA A 169 -18.44 -7.35 12.38
CA ALA A 169 -19.75 -6.81 12.77
C ALA A 169 -20.89 -7.27 11.87
N VAL A 170 -22.11 -7.29 12.41
CA VAL A 170 -23.36 -7.40 11.66
C VAL A 170 -24.24 -6.23 12.07
N ALA A 171 -24.34 -5.21 11.23
CA ALA A 171 -25.00 -3.96 11.63
C ALA A 171 -25.42 -3.12 10.44
N SER A 172 -26.57 -2.45 10.56
CA SER A 172 -26.96 -1.35 9.68
C SER A 172 -26.35 -0.01 10.14
N THR A 173 -26.08 0.13 11.43
CA THR A 173 -25.38 1.28 12.03
C THR A 173 -24.42 0.78 13.10
N GLN A 174 -23.17 1.24 13.07
CA GLN A 174 -22.12 0.80 13.99
C GLN A 174 -21.11 1.92 14.24
N SER A 175 -20.75 2.13 15.51
CA SER A 175 -19.53 2.86 15.84
C SER A 175 -18.33 1.93 15.67
N MET A 176 -17.43 2.27 14.76
CA MET A 176 -16.22 1.52 14.45
C MET A 176 -14.99 2.34 14.82
N THR A 177 -14.00 1.69 15.41
CA THR A 177 -12.71 2.29 15.77
C THR A 177 -11.64 1.76 14.85
N PHE A 178 -10.90 2.67 14.21
CA PHE A 178 -9.79 2.40 13.31
C PHE A 178 -8.52 2.96 13.92
N THR A 179 -7.46 2.15 13.99
CA THR A 179 -6.20 2.55 14.60
C THR A 179 -5.09 2.46 13.57
N PHE A 180 -4.29 3.51 13.50
CA PHE A 180 -3.11 3.63 12.63
C PHE A 180 -1.93 4.05 13.48
N SER A 181 -0.72 3.64 13.10
CA SER A 181 0.50 4.05 13.78
C SER A 181 1.56 4.51 12.80
N ASP A 182 2.25 5.58 13.15
CA ASP A 182 3.49 6.00 12.50
C ASP A 182 4.63 6.02 13.53
N PRO A 183 5.78 5.40 13.25
CA PRO A 183 6.94 5.38 14.14
C PRO A 183 7.45 6.77 14.57
N ARG A 184 7.20 7.82 13.78
CA ARG A 184 7.62 9.21 14.03
C ARG A 184 6.60 10.04 14.78
N GLY A 185 5.44 9.47 15.09
CA GLY A 185 4.36 10.14 15.79
C GLY A 185 3.12 10.24 14.91
N TRP A 186 1.93 10.23 15.52
CA TRP A 186 0.68 10.28 14.76
C TRP A 186 0.55 11.55 13.88
N GLN A 187 1.28 12.61 14.21
CA GLN A 187 1.32 13.84 13.43
C GLN A 187 2.08 13.74 12.10
N ASP A 188 2.87 12.69 11.94
CA ASP A 188 3.63 12.41 10.72
C ASP A 188 2.74 11.71 9.66
N LEU A 189 1.59 11.16 10.06
CA LEU A 189 0.59 10.66 9.13
C LEU A 189 0.10 11.81 8.22
N GLY A 190 0.06 11.57 6.92
CA GLY A 190 -0.53 12.49 5.94
C GLY A 190 -2.00 12.16 5.71
N VAL A 191 -2.27 10.94 5.25
CA VAL A 191 -3.63 10.45 4.99
C VAL A 191 -3.79 9.01 5.44
N VAL A 192 -4.91 8.71 6.10
CA VAL A 192 -5.32 7.34 6.39
C VAL A 192 -6.63 7.04 5.69
N ASN A 193 -6.70 5.86 5.07
CA ASN A 193 -7.78 5.45 4.22
C ASN A 193 -8.52 4.26 4.83
N ILE A 194 -9.85 4.29 4.73
CA ILE A 194 -10.75 3.19 5.12
C ILE A 194 -11.65 2.92 3.92
N LEU A 195 -11.51 1.75 3.31
CA LEU A 195 -12.36 1.30 2.20
C LEU A 195 -13.16 0.10 2.66
N ILE A 196 -14.48 0.26 2.72
CA ILE A 196 -15.41 -0.82 3.01
C ILE A 196 -16.10 -1.19 1.70
N ASN A 197 -15.76 -2.35 1.16
CA ASN A 197 -16.37 -2.91 -0.06
C ASN A 197 -16.15 -4.43 -0.14
N ASN A 198 -16.69 -5.10 -1.16
CA ASN A 198 -16.49 -6.54 -1.39
C ASN A 198 -15.04 -6.88 -1.77
N PHE A 199 -14.39 -5.98 -2.51
CA PHE A 199 -13.01 -6.08 -2.99
C PHE A 199 -12.39 -4.67 -3.01
N LEU A 200 -11.10 -4.57 -3.30
CA LEU A 200 -10.38 -3.30 -3.27
C LEU A 200 -10.73 -2.40 -4.47
N ASP A 201 -11.89 -1.76 -4.41
CA ASP A 201 -12.42 -0.87 -5.44
C ASP A 201 -13.17 0.29 -4.79
N GLY A 202 -12.82 1.52 -5.18
CA GLY A 202 -13.43 2.74 -4.66
C GLY A 202 -14.80 3.05 -5.26
N ARG A 203 -15.18 2.41 -6.37
CA ARG A 203 -16.50 2.59 -7.00
C ARG A 203 -17.57 1.95 -6.14
N GLN A 204 -18.67 2.67 -5.94
CA GLN A 204 -19.83 2.21 -5.14
C GLN A 204 -19.38 1.63 -3.79
N ALA A 205 -18.47 2.34 -3.11
CA ALA A 205 -17.88 1.92 -1.84
C ALA A 205 -18.14 2.94 -0.74
N CYS A 206 -18.09 2.50 0.50
CA CYS A 206 -17.88 3.41 1.62
C CYS A 206 -16.37 3.63 1.77
N PHE A 207 -15.83 4.56 0.98
CA PHE A 207 -14.40 4.87 0.96
C PHE A 207 -14.15 6.24 1.58
N LEU A 208 -13.50 6.22 2.75
CA LEU A 208 -13.15 7.37 3.56
C LEU A 208 -11.65 7.65 3.48
N ALA A 209 -11.30 8.94 3.45
CA ALA A 209 -9.93 9.43 3.55
C ALA A 209 -9.88 10.48 4.66
N TYR A 210 -9.10 10.25 5.71
CA TYR A 210 -8.86 11.23 6.76
C TYR A 210 -7.50 11.90 6.53
N SER A 211 -7.51 13.21 6.30
CA SER A 211 -6.30 14.02 6.26
C SER A 211 -5.97 14.49 7.66
N GLN A 212 -4.88 13.96 8.21
CA GLN A 212 -4.38 14.35 9.52
C GLN A 212 -3.97 15.84 9.58
N PRO A 213 -3.21 16.42 8.63
CA PRO A 213 -2.77 17.81 8.75
C PRO A 213 -3.93 18.81 8.64
N LEU A 214 -5.03 18.43 7.97
CA LEU A 214 -6.24 19.25 7.87
C LEU A 214 -7.26 18.97 8.99
N GLY A 215 -7.15 17.84 9.70
CA GLY A 215 -8.16 17.39 10.65
C GLY A 215 -9.53 17.07 10.02
N MET A 216 -9.53 16.74 8.72
CA MET A 216 -10.74 16.58 7.90
C MET A 216 -10.91 15.13 7.44
N LEU A 217 -12.10 14.58 7.65
CA LEU A 217 -12.54 13.33 7.04
C LEU A 217 -13.25 13.64 5.72
N TYR A 218 -12.97 12.86 4.68
CA TYR A 218 -13.64 12.94 3.39
C TYR A 218 -14.27 11.59 3.06
N LEU A 219 -15.35 11.63 2.30
CA LEU A 219 -16.00 10.46 1.70
C LEU A 219 -15.87 10.56 0.18
N VAL A 220 -15.51 9.47 -0.47
CA VAL A 220 -15.39 9.40 -1.93
C VAL A 220 -16.78 9.27 -2.57
N ALA A 221 -16.98 9.94 -3.70
CA ALA A 221 -18.22 9.87 -4.46
C ALA A 221 -18.47 8.46 -5.03
N ASP A 222 -19.72 8.16 -5.40
CA ASP A 222 -20.12 6.83 -5.91
C ASP A 222 -19.32 6.36 -7.12
N SER A 223 -18.76 7.28 -7.91
CA SER A 223 -17.91 6.98 -9.07
C SER A 223 -16.53 6.43 -8.70
N GLY A 224 -16.15 6.43 -7.41
CA GLY A 224 -14.82 6.07 -6.95
C GLY A 224 -13.75 7.13 -7.22
N SER A 225 -14.16 8.32 -7.65
CA SER A 225 -13.28 9.44 -7.96
C SER A 225 -13.82 10.73 -7.35
N GLY A 226 -12.94 11.55 -6.80
CA GLY A 226 -13.33 12.84 -6.21
C GLY A 226 -13.84 12.70 -4.77
N LEU A 227 -13.51 13.71 -3.98
CA LEU A 227 -13.88 13.81 -2.57
C LEU A 227 -15.15 14.65 -2.44
N LEU A 228 -16.11 14.17 -1.66
CA LEU A 228 -17.23 14.98 -1.19
C LEU A 228 -16.73 16.05 -0.20
N PRO A 229 -17.51 17.12 0.07
CA PRO A 229 -17.14 18.12 1.07
C PRO A 229 -16.77 17.46 2.40
N GLY A 230 -15.65 17.88 3.00
CA GLY A 230 -15.11 17.21 4.19
C GLY A 230 -15.88 17.52 5.49
N LEU A 231 -15.72 16.62 6.47
CA LEU A 231 -16.23 16.73 7.83
C LEU A 231 -15.06 16.94 8.78
N SER A 232 -15.07 18.03 9.53
CA SER A 232 -14.06 18.28 10.56
C SER A 232 -14.26 17.34 11.74
N LEU A 233 -13.20 16.64 12.13
CA LEU A 233 -13.16 15.80 13.33
C LEU A 233 -12.36 16.44 14.48
N SER A 234 -11.92 17.69 14.31
CA SER A 234 -11.28 18.45 15.38
C SER A 234 -12.35 19.05 16.31
N GLY A 235 -12.44 18.55 17.54
CA GLY A 235 -13.44 18.99 18.52
C GLY A 235 -14.78 18.24 18.40
N ALA A 236 -15.88 18.88 18.79
CA ALA A 236 -17.21 18.28 18.72
C ALA A 236 -17.72 18.27 17.27
N ALA A 237 -17.43 17.19 16.53
CA ALA A 237 -17.85 17.02 15.15
C ALA A 237 -19.39 17.07 15.01
N SER A 238 -19.87 17.76 13.97
CA SER A 238 -21.30 17.92 13.67
C SER A 238 -21.56 17.84 12.17
N GLY A 239 -22.78 17.50 11.76
CA GLY A 239 -23.13 17.22 10.36
C GLY A 239 -22.91 15.77 9.97
N SER A 240 -22.86 15.48 8.67
CA SER A 240 -22.67 14.13 8.14
C SER A 240 -22.05 14.13 6.75
N LEU A 241 -21.31 13.06 6.42
CA LEU A 241 -20.88 12.74 5.05
C LEU A 241 -21.72 11.59 4.53
N SER A 242 -22.23 11.67 3.30
CA SER A 242 -23.06 10.60 2.72
C SER A 242 -22.81 10.39 1.24
N ASN A 243 -22.76 9.14 0.82
CA ASN A 243 -22.91 8.70 -0.57
C ASN A 243 -24.02 7.64 -0.63
N SER A 244 -24.16 6.91 -1.76
CA SER A 244 -25.25 5.93 -1.89
C SER A 244 -25.03 4.65 -1.06
N GLN A 245 -23.82 4.45 -0.49
CA GLN A 245 -23.46 3.26 0.29
C GLN A 245 -23.46 3.48 1.80
N CYS A 246 -22.97 4.64 2.27
CA CYS A 246 -22.87 4.90 3.70
C CYS A 246 -23.02 6.39 4.06
N THR A 247 -23.37 6.61 5.31
CA THR A 247 -23.41 7.90 5.99
C THR A 247 -22.55 7.86 7.24
N ILE A 248 -21.65 8.84 7.39
CA ILE A 248 -20.83 9.03 8.58
C ILE A 248 -21.40 10.23 9.33
N ALA A 249 -21.91 10.00 10.54
CA ALA A 249 -22.39 11.07 11.39
C ALA A 249 -21.23 11.73 12.13
N GLY A 250 -21.13 13.06 12.11
CA GLY A 250 -20.17 13.78 12.94
C GLY A 250 -20.43 13.57 14.43
N ALA A 251 -21.70 13.51 14.84
CA ALA A 251 -22.07 13.17 16.20
C ALA A 251 -21.63 11.73 16.55
N GLY A 252 -20.76 11.62 17.56
CA GLY A 252 -20.17 10.35 17.98
C GLY A 252 -18.96 9.91 17.15
N SER A 253 -18.50 10.73 16.19
CA SER A 253 -17.23 10.51 15.48
C SER A 253 -16.13 11.42 16.03
N SER A 254 -14.89 10.93 16.04
CA SER A 254 -13.72 11.65 16.53
C SER A 254 -12.42 11.15 15.91
N ALA A 255 -11.40 12.01 15.94
CA ALA A 255 -10.02 11.66 15.66
C ALA A 255 -9.16 12.04 16.86
N VAL A 256 -8.42 11.07 17.42
CA VAL A 256 -7.59 11.27 18.60
C VAL A 256 -6.21 10.71 18.34
N GLY A 257 -5.19 11.56 18.46
CA GLY A 257 -3.78 11.18 18.36
C GLY A 257 -3.12 11.07 19.74
N SER A 258 -2.28 10.06 19.95
CA SER A 258 -1.48 9.88 21.16
C SER A 258 -0.19 9.12 20.84
N GLY A 259 0.97 9.73 21.15
CA GLY A 259 2.28 9.17 20.82
C GLY A 259 2.40 8.86 19.32
N ASN A 260 2.55 7.59 18.98
CA ASN A 260 2.68 7.10 17.61
C ASN A 260 1.34 6.76 16.95
N THR A 261 0.23 6.88 17.67
CA THR A 261 -1.05 6.26 17.28
C THR A 261 -2.11 7.30 16.98
N LEU A 262 -2.73 7.19 15.81
CA LEU A 262 -3.97 7.88 15.45
C LEU A 262 -5.14 6.90 15.58
N THR A 263 -6.18 7.31 16.31
CA THR A 263 -7.42 6.55 16.48
C THR A 263 -8.59 7.35 15.90
N LEU A 264 -9.28 6.77 14.93
CA LEU A 264 -10.55 7.30 14.40
C LEU A 264 -11.70 6.48 14.97
N ASN A 265 -12.61 7.11 15.70
CA ASN A 265 -13.89 6.51 16.04
C ASN A 265 -14.94 7.10 15.09
N LEU A 266 -15.62 6.27 14.30
CA LEU A 266 -16.57 6.73 13.29
C LEU A 266 -17.93 6.08 13.52
N ASN A 267 -18.98 6.91 13.57
CA ASN A 267 -20.37 6.47 13.62
C ASN A 267 -20.90 6.29 12.19
N ILE A 268 -20.90 5.04 11.72
CA ILE A 268 -21.19 4.69 10.32
C ILE A 268 -22.58 4.05 10.23
N SER A 269 -23.41 4.56 9.33
CA SER A 269 -24.66 3.93 8.91
C SER A 269 -24.54 3.46 7.46
N PHE A 270 -24.95 2.24 7.18
CA PHE A 270 -24.91 1.62 5.86
C PHE A 270 -26.29 1.63 5.22
N SER A 271 -26.32 1.94 3.93
CA SER A 271 -27.52 1.83 3.11
C SER A 271 -27.93 0.37 2.94
N VAL A 272 -29.25 0.11 2.92
CA VAL A 272 -29.80 -1.22 2.60
C VAL A 272 -29.43 -1.68 1.19
N ALA A 273 -29.18 -0.75 0.26
CA ALA A 273 -28.69 -1.08 -1.09
C ALA A 273 -27.23 -1.56 -1.08
N PHE A 274 -26.50 -1.30 0.01
CA PHE A 274 -25.14 -1.75 0.24
C PHE A 274 -25.07 -3.04 1.08
N ALA A 275 -26.20 -3.74 1.23
CA ALA A 275 -26.31 -5.00 1.96
C ALA A 275 -25.29 -6.07 1.51
N GLY A 276 -25.08 -7.04 2.39
CA GLY A 276 -24.18 -8.17 2.18
C GLY A 276 -22.84 -8.01 2.89
N SER A 277 -21.98 -9.00 2.71
CA SER A 277 -20.65 -9.03 3.33
C SER A 277 -19.70 -8.06 2.66
N LYS A 278 -19.03 -7.24 3.47
CA LYS A 278 -17.99 -6.29 3.06
C LYS A 278 -16.72 -6.55 3.85
N VAL A 279 -15.58 -6.35 3.19
CA VAL A 279 -14.26 -6.34 3.80
C VAL A 279 -13.89 -4.88 4.09
N ILE A 280 -13.24 -4.67 5.23
CA ILE A 280 -12.73 -3.39 5.67
C ILE A 280 -11.23 -3.38 5.40
N TYR A 281 -10.84 -2.62 4.38
CA TYR A 281 -9.45 -2.41 3.99
C TYR A 281 -8.96 -1.08 4.55
N LEU A 282 -7.79 -1.10 5.19
CA LEU A 282 -7.13 0.10 5.69
C LEU A 282 -5.81 0.33 4.96
N ALA A 283 -5.45 1.59 4.78
CA ALA A 283 -4.12 1.99 4.34
C ALA A 283 -3.71 3.28 5.06
N ALA A 284 -2.41 3.45 5.27
CA ALA A 284 -1.83 4.66 5.86
C ALA A 284 -0.72 5.18 4.95
N ARG A 285 -0.62 6.50 4.86
CA ARG A 285 0.47 7.19 4.21
C ARG A 285 0.91 8.37 5.06
N ASP A 286 2.22 8.52 5.20
CA ASP A 286 2.82 9.64 5.93
C ASP A 286 3.03 10.88 5.04
N VAL A 287 3.54 11.96 5.61
CA VAL A 287 3.78 13.23 4.91
C VAL A 287 4.96 13.16 3.92
N GLU A 288 5.81 12.14 4.02
CA GLU A 288 6.90 11.81 3.08
C GLU A 288 6.49 10.78 2.03
N GLU A 289 5.19 10.46 1.96
CA GLU A 289 4.58 9.56 1.00
C GLU A 289 4.96 8.07 1.13
N ASN A 290 5.53 7.63 2.27
CA ASN A 290 5.64 6.20 2.55
C ASN A 290 4.25 5.62 2.78
N ASP A 291 3.95 4.51 2.11
CA ASP A 291 2.61 3.93 2.04
C ASP A 291 2.63 2.49 2.59
N SER A 292 1.65 2.18 3.44
CA SER A 292 1.51 0.84 4.03
C SER A 292 1.07 -0.23 3.02
N GLY A 293 0.55 0.17 1.87
CA GLY A 293 -0.34 -0.65 1.05
C GLY A 293 -1.68 -0.89 1.75
N TRP A 294 -2.59 -1.58 1.06
CA TRP A 294 -3.90 -1.91 1.61
C TRP A 294 -3.87 -3.23 2.38
N LEU A 295 -4.37 -3.19 3.62
CA LEU A 295 -4.48 -4.35 4.50
C LEU A 295 -5.94 -4.62 4.83
N PRO A 296 -6.45 -5.85 4.62
CA PRO A 296 -7.78 -6.23 5.08
C PRO A 296 -7.72 -6.45 6.59
N LEU A 297 -8.42 -5.65 7.39
CA LEU A 297 -8.34 -5.71 8.86
C LEU A 297 -9.66 -6.07 9.54
N GLY A 298 -10.77 -6.13 8.80
CA GLY A 298 -12.05 -6.51 9.37
C GLY A 298 -13.11 -6.80 8.34
N ILE A 299 -14.30 -7.16 8.83
CA ILE A 299 -15.49 -7.37 8.01
C ILE A 299 -16.70 -6.69 8.63
N VAL A 300 -17.63 -6.28 7.77
CA VAL A 300 -18.98 -5.90 8.18
C VAL A 300 -19.99 -6.58 7.28
N ARG A 301 -21.00 -7.19 7.88
CA ARG A 301 -22.18 -7.67 7.18
C ARG A 301 -23.30 -6.67 7.36
N VAL A 302 -23.65 -6.00 6.28
CA VAL A 302 -24.76 -5.07 6.25
C VAL A 302 -26.05 -5.87 6.04
N PRO A 303 -27.03 -5.83 6.97
CA PRO A 303 -28.29 -6.53 6.81
C PRO A 303 -29.03 -6.09 5.55
N GLY A 304 -29.65 -7.03 4.85
CA GLY A 304 -30.44 -6.79 3.64
C GLY A 304 -31.59 -7.76 3.50
N ALA A 305 -32.24 -7.72 2.33
CA ALA A 305 -33.29 -8.67 1.99
C ALA A 305 -32.74 -10.11 1.97
N ALA A 306 -33.60 -11.07 2.30
CA ALA A 306 -33.24 -12.48 2.23
C ALA A 306 -32.84 -12.85 0.79
N ALA A 307 -31.80 -13.68 0.65
CA ALA A 307 -31.40 -14.21 -0.64
C ALA A 307 -32.55 -15.03 -1.25
N ASN A 308 -32.69 -14.95 -2.57
CA ASN A 308 -33.70 -15.69 -3.34
C ASN A 308 -33.23 -17.12 -3.70
N THR A 309 -32.14 -17.59 -3.10
CA THR A 309 -31.59 -18.94 -3.27
C THR A 309 -32.01 -19.84 -2.12
N THR A 310 -32.05 -21.16 -2.35
CA THR A 310 -32.31 -22.13 -1.28
C THR A 310 -31.10 -22.31 -0.36
N THR A 311 -29.89 -22.16 -0.92
CA THR A 311 -28.60 -22.25 -0.21
C THR A 311 -28.19 -20.93 0.44
N SER A 312 -27.57 -20.97 1.61
CA SER A 312 -27.00 -19.80 2.30
C SER A 312 -25.77 -20.12 3.16
N VAL A 313 -24.92 -19.12 3.37
CA VAL A 313 -23.89 -19.12 4.42
C VAL A 313 -24.48 -18.43 5.65
N VAL A 314 -24.68 -19.16 6.73
CA VAL A 314 -25.36 -18.65 7.93
C VAL A 314 -24.40 -17.84 8.80
N GLY A 315 -23.20 -18.37 9.03
CA GLY A 315 -22.21 -17.70 9.86
C GLY A 315 -21.02 -18.56 10.21
N MET A 316 -20.14 -17.99 11.03
CA MET A 316 -18.99 -18.69 11.60
C MET A 316 -18.73 -18.25 13.04
N SER A 317 -18.02 -19.08 13.81
CA SER A 317 -17.59 -18.80 15.17
C SER A 317 -16.25 -19.47 15.49
N PRO A 318 -15.27 -18.78 16.10
CA PRO A 318 -15.25 -17.32 16.27
C PRO A 318 -15.16 -16.62 14.89
N ASN A 319 -15.74 -15.43 14.77
CA ASN A 319 -15.69 -14.61 13.55
C ASN A 319 -14.66 -13.47 13.62
N ALA A 320 -14.00 -13.32 14.75
CA ALA A 320 -12.92 -12.37 15.02
C ALA A 320 -11.97 -12.98 16.06
N GLY A 321 -10.69 -12.62 16.02
CA GLY A 321 -9.70 -13.04 17.01
C GLY A 321 -8.28 -13.11 16.45
N SER A 322 -7.38 -13.65 17.26
CA SER A 322 -5.99 -13.88 16.91
C SER A 322 -5.47 -15.20 17.47
N GLY A 323 -4.42 -15.73 16.83
CA GLY A 323 -3.70 -16.89 17.33
C GLY A 323 -3.22 -17.83 16.23
N HIS A 324 -2.32 -18.73 16.62
CA HIS A 324 -1.67 -19.71 15.74
C HIS A 324 -2.51 -20.98 15.50
N SER A 325 -3.44 -21.31 16.41
CA SER A 325 -4.30 -22.50 16.28
C SER A 325 -5.65 -22.21 16.90
N GLN A 326 -6.72 -22.64 16.22
CA GLN A 326 -8.09 -22.42 16.66
C GLN A 326 -9.05 -23.41 16.00
N SER A 327 -10.05 -23.84 16.77
CA SER A 327 -11.20 -24.56 16.23
C SER A 327 -12.27 -23.57 15.75
N PHE A 328 -12.62 -23.64 14.47
CA PHE A 328 -13.64 -22.81 13.84
C PHE A 328 -14.86 -23.62 13.49
N THR A 329 -16.03 -23.06 13.74
CA THR A 329 -17.32 -23.63 13.34
C THR A 329 -17.93 -22.78 12.23
N PHE A 330 -18.29 -23.41 11.12
CA PHE A 330 -18.93 -22.81 9.96
C PHE A 330 -20.32 -23.41 9.79
N THR A 331 -21.33 -22.57 9.60
CA THR A 331 -22.70 -23.03 9.41
C THR A 331 -23.22 -22.60 8.03
N PHE A 332 -23.70 -23.59 7.30
CA PHE A 332 -24.32 -23.45 5.99
C PHE A 332 -25.75 -23.98 6.08
N ALA A 333 -26.64 -23.54 5.20
CA ALA A 333 -28.01 -24.06 5.17
C ALA A 333 -28.53 -24.19 3.74
N ASP A 334 -29.41 -25.16 3.54
CA ASP A 334 -30.29 -25.24 2.38
C ASP A 334 -31.75 -25.46 2.83
N THR A 335 -32.69 -24.71 2.26
CA THR A 335 -34.12 -24.78 2.63
C THR A 335 -34.78 -26.12 2.33
N LYS A 336 -34.19 -26.97 1.48
CA LYS A 336 -34.60 -28.35 1.19
C LYS A 336 -33.96 -29.40 2.09
N GLY A 337 -33.13 -28.99 3.06
CA GLY A 337 -32.41 -29.85 3.97
C GLY A 337 -30.91 -29.83 3.74
N TRP A 338 -30.12 -30.07 4.79
CA TRP A 338 -28.65 -30.05 4.70
C TRP A 338 -28.10 -31.07 3.69
N GLN A 339 -28.86 -32.13 3.40
CA GLN A 339 -28.54 -33.12 2.38
C GLN A 339 -28.78 -32.64 0.95
N ASP A 340 -29.19 -31.39 0.72
CA ASP A 340 -29.17 -30.79 -0.62
C ASP A 340 -27.87 -30.04 -0.89
N LEU A 341 -27.08 -29.71 0.14
CA LEU A 341 -25.75 -29.12 -0.02
C LEU A 341 -24.80 -30.09 -0.73
N GLY A 342 -24.14 -29.61 -1.77
CA GLY A 342 -23.15 -30.37 -2.53
C GLY A 342 -21.75 -30.19 -1.94
N VAL A 343 -21.21 -28.98 -2.09
CA VAL A 343 -19.88 -28.61 -1.56
C VAL A 343 -19.97 -27.28 -0.83
N VAL A 344 -19.26 -27.21 0.29
CA VAL A 344 -19.04 -25.96 1.02
C VAL A 344 -17.56 -25.65 1.07
N ASN A 345 -17.22 -24.37 0.93
CA ASN A 345 -15.86 -23.88 0.79
C ASN A 345 -15.53 -22.93 1.93
N VAL A 346 -14.31 -23.06 2.45
CA VAL A 346 -13.71 -22.21 3.48
C VAL A 346 -12.35 -21.77 2.98
N LEU A 347 -12.18 -20.48 2.74
CA LEU A 347 -10.91 -19.90 2.30
C LEU A 347 -10.49 -18.82 3.28
N LEU A 348 -9.27 -18.92 3.79
CA LEU A 348 -8.64 -17.90 4.60
C LEU A 348 -7.44 -17.33 3.85
N ASN A 349 -7.49 -16.05 3.50
CA ASN A 349 -6.41 -15.33 2.84
C ASN A 349 -6.61 -13.79 2.97
N THR A 350 -5.71 -12.98 2.43
CA THR A 350 -5.85 -11.51 2.37
C THR A 350 -6.76 -11.02 1.24
N SER A 351 -7.09 -11.89 0.30
CA SER A 351 -8.00 -11.62 -0.81
C SER A 351 -8.72 -12.92 -1.20
N LEU A 352 -9.69 -12.84 -2.10
CA LEU A 352 -10.36 -14.02 -2.62
C LEU A 352 -9.49 -14.73 -3.67
N ASP A 353 -8.41 -15.35 -3.20
CA ASP A 353 -7.44 -16.11 -4.00
C ASP A 353 -7.11 -17.44 -3.30
N GLY A 354 -7.18 -18.53 -4.06
CA GLY A 354 -6.90 -19.89 -3.59
C GLY A 354 -5.41 -20.24 -3.61
N GLY A 355 -4.56 -19.44 -4.26
CA GLY A 355 -3.11 -19.58 -4.19
C GLY A 355 -2.57 -19.08 -2.85
N GLN A 356 -1.58 -19.79 -2.31
CA GLN A 356 -0.94 -19.47 -1.02
C GLN A 356 -1.96 -19.16 0.09
N ALA A 357 -3.04 -19.95 0.15
CA ALA A 357 -4.17 -19.75 1.05
C ALA A 357 -4.42 -21.00 1.91
N CYS A 358 -5.06 -20.82 3.05
CA CYS A 358 -5.70 -21.94 3.72
C CYS A 358 -7.10 -22.15 3.11
N TYR A 359 -7.17 -22.94 2.04
CA TYR A 359 -8.41 -23.19 1.31
C TYR A 359 -8.83 -24.65 1.45
N VAL A 360 -10.00 -24.86 2.05
CA VAL A 360 -10.64 -26.15 2.30
C VAL A 360 -11.98 -26.22 1.57
N ALA A 361 -12.26 -27.38 0.95
CA ALA A 361 -13.57 -27.72 0.42
C ALA A 361 -14.08 -29.01 1.06
N TYR A 362 -15.32 -29.01 1.52
CA TYR A 362 -16.00 -30.20 2.05
C TYR A 362 -17.07 -30.68 1.08
N ALA A 363 -16.88 -31.87 0.52
CA ALA A 363 -17.84 -32.57 -0.31
C ALA A 363 -18.77 -33.42 0.56
N ARG A 364 -20.02 -32.98 0.69
CA ARG A 364 -20.97 -33.53 1.65
C ARG A 364 -21.40 -34.95 1.28
N SER A 365 -21.65 -35.23 0.00
CA SER A 365 -22.16 -36.55 -0.45
C SER A 365 -21.20 -37.70 -0.17
N THR A 366 -19.89 -37.44 -0.16
CA THR A 366 -18.84 -38.44 0.10
C THR A 366 -18.18 -38.25 1.48
N ASN A 367 -18.64 -37.30 2.30
CA ASN A 367 -18.03 -36.92 3.57
C ASN A 367 -16.51 -36.70 3.45
N THR A 368 -16.07 -36.01 2.40
CA THR A 368 -14.66 -35.87 2.04
C THR A 368 -14.21 -34.42 2.17
N LEU A 369 -13.11 -34.21 2.86
CA LEU A 369 -12.44 -32.91 2.97
C LEU A 369 -11.28 -32.84 1.98
N TYR A 370 -11.17 -31.72 1.28
CA TYR A 370 -10.06 -31.39 0.39
C TYR A 370 -9.38 -30.14 0.93
N LEU A 371 -8.05 -30.13 0.96
CA LEU A 371 -7.25 -28.94 1.15
C LEU A 371 -6.57 -28.61 -0.19
N PHE A 372 -6.44 -27.33 -0.53
CA PHE A 372 -5.77 -26.90 -1.75
C PHE A 372 -4.28 -26.66 -1.49
N ASN A 373 -3.45 -26.95 -2.50
CA ASN A 373 -2.02 -26.68 -2.44
C ASN A 373 -1.72 -25.19 -2.67
N ASP A 374 -0.46 -24.80 -2.51
CA ASP A 374 -0.02 -23.40 -2.63
C ASP A 374 -0.24 -22.79 -4.04
N ALA A 375 -0.44 -23.63 -5.06
CA ALA A 375 -0.78 -23.21 -6.43
C ALA A 375 -2.30 -23.12 -6.68
N GLY A 376 -3.15 -23.37 -5.67
CA GLY A 376 -4.60 -23.31 -5.78
C GLY A 376 -5.25 -24.54 -6.43
N ALA A 377 -4.57 -25.69 -6.43
CA ALA A 377 -5.12 -26.97 -6.91
C ALA A 377 -5.47 -27.92 -5.75
N PRO A 378 -6.55 -28.71 -5.83
CA PRO A 378 -6.96 -29.59 -4.75
C PRO A 378 -5.96 -30.73 -4.52
N LEU A 379 -5.60 -30.98 -3.27
CA LEU A 379 -4.90 -32.20 -2.84
C LEU A 379 -5.86 -33.40 -2.84
N PRO A 380 -5.34 -34.65 -2.76
CA PRO A 380 -6.19 -35.82 -2.57
C PRO A 380 -7.11 -35.66 -1.34
N GLY A 381 -8.40 -35.92 -1.53
CA GLY A 381 -9.40 -35.77 -0.49
C GLY A 381 -9.30 -36.86 0.58
N VAL A 382 -9.69 -36.52 1.81
CA VAL A 382 -9.62 -37.41 2.98
C VAL A 382 -11.00 -37.49 3.63
N PRO A 383 -11.49 -38.69 4.00
CA PRO A 383 -12.77 -38.81 4.70
C PRO A 383 -12.70 -38.16 6.09
N MET A 384 -13.76 -37.45 6.49
CA MET A 384 -13.87 -36.87 7.84
C MET A 384 -14.27 -37.95 8.85
N ASN A 385 -13.32 -38.80 9.24
CA ASN A 385 -13.53 -39.93 10.14
C ASN A 385 -12.88 -39.76 11.54
N GLY A 386 -12.40 -38.55 11.86
CA GLY A 386 -11.78 -38.27 13.16
C GLY A 386 -10.30 -38.64 13.28
N SER A 387 -9.60 -38.92 12.18
CA SER A 387 -8.18 -39.31 12.22
C SER A 387 -7.36 -38.72 11.08
N GLY A 388 -6.12 -38.33 11.37
CA GLY A 388 -5.18 -37.77 10.38
C GLY A 388 -5.18 -36.24 10.31
N ALA A 389 -4.45 -35.70 9.34
CA ALA A 389 -4.37 -34.28 9.07
C ALA A 389 -4.14 -34.00 7.59
N LEU A 390 -4.53 -32.81 7.14
CA LEU A 390 -4.27 -32.27 5.81
C LEU A 390 -3.53 -30.94 5.96
N GLY A 391 -2.47 -30.69 5.20
CA GLY A 391 -1.71 -29.43 5.32
C GLY A 391 -1.11 -28.95 4.01
N ASN A 392 -0.90 -27.63 3.93
CA ASN A 392 -0.17 -26.93 2.88
C ASN A 392 0.81 -25.92 3.52
N GLY A 393 1.39 -25.00 2.75
CA GLY A 393 2.34 -24.01 3.28
C GLY A 393 1.73 -23.00 4.26
N GLN A 394 0.40 -22.90 4.35
CA GLN A 394 -0.31 -21.89 5.14
C GLN A 394 -1.04 -22.45 6.36
N CYS A 395 -1.62 -23.64 6.26
CA CYS A 395 -2.34 -24.24 7.38
C CYS A 395 -2.33 -25.77 7.37
N THR A 396 -2.63 -26.33 8.54
CA THR A 396 -2.93 -27.75 8.75
C THR A 396 -4.33 -27.87 9.37
N VAL A 397 -5.15 -28.77 8.82
CA VAL A 397 -6.43 -29.21 9.36
C VAL A 397 -6.22 -30.50 10.14
N ASN A 398 -6.45 -30.48 11.45
CA ASN A 398 -6.42 -31.66 12.29
C ASN A 398 -7.78 -32.37 12.27
N LEU A 399 -7.86 -33.57 11.68
CA LEU A 399 -9.13 -34.27 11.52
C LEU A 399 -9.67 -34.85 12.84
N ALA A 400 -8.83 -35.04 13.86
CA ALA A 400 -9.29 -35.50 15.17
C ALA A 400 -10.12 -34.44 15.92
N GLY A 401 -9.85 -33.16 15.68
CA GLY A 401 -10.61 -32.02 16.21
C GLY A 401 -11.67 -31.48 15.25
N SER A 402 -11.82 -32.08 14.07
CA SER A 402 -12.72 -31.60 13.01
C SER A 402 -13.94 -32.52 12.85
N SER A 403 -15.09 -31.96 12.48
CA SER A 403 -16.32 -32.73 12.28
C SER A 403 -17.27 -32.06 11.29
N ALA A 404 -18.20 -32.82 10.72
CA ALA A 404 -19.30 -32.31 9.93
C ALA A 404 -20.61 -32.92 10.45
N ALA A 405 -21.59 -32.08 10.78
CA ALA A 405 -22.86 -32.49 11.36
C ALA A 405 -24.03 -31.77 10.70
N GLY A 406 -25.04 -32.53 10.27
CA GLY A 406 -26.26 -31.98 9.70
C GLY A 406 -27.44 -32.04 10.67
N ASN A 407 -28.24 -30.98 10.74
CA ASN A 407 -29.47 -30.92 11.53
C ASN A 407 -30.55 -30.10 10.79
N GLY A 408 -31.64 -30.76 10.39
CA GLY A 408 -32.71 -30.14 9.60
C GLY A 408 -32.17 -29.53 8.30
N ASN A 409 -32.19 -28.20 8.22
CA ASN A 409 -31.71 -27.45 7.06
C ASN A 409 -30.23 -27.05 7.15
N ALA A 410 -29.59 -27.19 8.31
CA ALA A 410 -28.25 -26.68 8.56
C ALA A 410 -27.18 -27.77 8.50
N LEU A 411 -26.05 -27.47 7.86
CA LEU A 411 -24.79 -28.20 7.95
C LEU A 411 -23.80 -27.37 8.77
N THR A 412 -23.28 -27.96 9.84
CA THR A 412 -22.22 -27.41 10.67
C THR A 412 -20.91 -28.14 10.35
N LEU A 413 -19.91 -27.40 9.90
CA LEU A 413 -18.55 -27.88 9.66
C LEU A 413 -17.64 -27.28 10.72
N THR A 414 -17.01 -28.11 11.53
CA THR A 414 -15.99 -27.70 12.51
C THR A 414 -14.62 -28.11 11.99
N LEU A 415 -13.70 -27.15 11.90
CA LEU A 415 -12.32 -27.38 11.47
C LEU A 415 -11.37 -26.94 12.58
N ASP A 416 -10.52 -27.85 13.03
CA ASP A 416 -9.40 -27.56 13.93
C ASP A 416 -8.18 -27.17 13.07
N LEU A 417 -7.90 -25.86 13.02
CA LEU A 417 -6.89 -25.28 12.15
C LEU A 417 -5.66 -24.85 12.96
N THR A 418 -4.49 -25.20 12.45
CA THR A 418 -3.20 -24.64 12.88
C THR A 418 -2.56 -23.91 11.71
N PHE A 419 -2.13 -22.69 11.92
CA PHE A 419 -1.53 -21.83 10.89
C PHE A 419 0.00 -21.90 10.93
N SER A 420 0.61 -21.78 9.75
CA SER A 420 2.07 -21.69 9.62
C SER A 420 2.58 -20.35 10.14
N SER A 421 3.75 -20.35 10.78
CA SER A 421 4.47 -19.13 11.22
C SER A 421 4.86 -18.18 10.08
N THR A 422 4.74 -18.60 8.81
CA THR A 422 4.96 -17.74 7.64
C THR A 422 3.66 -17.14 7.09
N PHE A 423 2.50 -17.56 7.60
CA PHE A 423 1.18 -17.10 7.17
C PHE A 423 0.62 -16.02 8.12
N THR A 424 1.45 -15.05 8.49
CA THR A 424 1.17 -14.08 9.59
C THR A 424 0.44 -12.83 9.15
N GLY A 425 -0.21 -12.17 10.11
CA GLY A 425 -1.00 -10.96 9.92
C GLY A 425 -2.49 -11.25 9.74
N ASN A 426 -3.27 -10.20 9.53
CA ASN A 426 -4.72 -10.35 9.42
C ASN A 426 -5.13 -11.04 8.11
N ARG A 427 -6.13 -11.90 8.20
CA ARG A 427 -6.71 -12.68 7.10
C ARG A 427 -8.23 -12.62 7.17
N ILE A 428 -8.89 -12.78 6.03
CA ILE A 428 -10.35 -12.81 5.91
C ILE A 428 -10.81 -14.22 5.59
N PHE A 429 -11.81 -14.69 6.33
CA PHE A 429 -12.53 -15.92 6.02
C PHE A 429 -13.59 -15.63 4.97
N TYR A 430 -13.42 -16.25 3.81
CA TYR A 430 -14.39 -16.30 2.73
C TYR A 430 -15.06 -17.66 2.72
N LEU A 431 -16.40 -17.66 2.69
CA LEU A 431 -17.22 -18.86 2.70
C LEU A 431 -18.13 -18.88 1.48
N ALA A 432 -18.37 -20.07 0.94
CA ALA A 432 -19.34 -20.28 -0.13
C ALA A 432 -19.99 -21.66 -0.02
N ALA A 433 -21.25 -21.76 -0.43
CA ALA A 433 -21.97 -23.03 -0.53
C ALA A 433 -22.56 -23.19 -1.94
N ARG A 434 -22.56 -24.44 -2.41
CA ARG A 434 -23.26 -24.85 -3.64
C ARG A 434 -24.14 -26.08 -3.35
N ASP A 435 -25.33 -26.12 -3.94
CA ASP A 435 -26.21 -27.28 -3.85
C ASP A 435 -25.70 -28.45 -4.72
N THR A 436 -26.33 -29.62 -4.55
CA THR A 436 -25.94 -30.88 -5.21
C THR A 436 -26.25 -30.87 -6.70
N ASN A 437 -27.21 -30.05 -7.13
CA ASN A 437 -27.61 -29.91 -8.53
C ASN A 437 -26.92 -28.72 -9.22
N GLU A 438 -25.96 -28.09 -8.55
CA GLU A 438 -25.15 -26.93 -8.99
C GLU A 438 -25.98 -25.74 -9.50
N SER A 439 -27.27 -25.70 -9.17
CA SER A 439 -28.22 -24.70 -9.64
C SER A 439 -28.33 -23.53 -8.67
N ASN A 440 -27.92 -23.72 -7.41
CA ASN A 440 -27.86 -22.67 -6.39
C ASN A 440 -26.45 -22.54 -5.83
N ASN A 441 -25.91 -21.32 -5.89
CA ASN A 441 -24.60 -20.96 -5.37
C ASN A 441 -24.73 -19.61 -4.62
N THR A 442 -24.16 -19.55 -3.42
CA THR A 442 -24.22 -18.35 -2.58
C THR A 442 -23.27 -17.23 -3.03
N GLY A 443 -22.35 -17.52 -3.95
CA GLY A 443 -21.14 -16.74 -4.14
C GLY A 443 -20.23 -16.79 -2.91
N TRP A 444 -19.07 -16.16 -3.02
CA TRP A 444 -18.14 -16.01 -1.91
C TRP A 444 -18.54 -14.84 -1.01
N GLN A 445 -18.52 -15.08 0.30
CA GLN A 445 -18.94 -14.12 1.32
C GLN A 445 -17.86 -14.01 2.40
N ALA A 446 -17.43 -12.79 2.74
CA ALA A 446 -16.53 -12.54 3.86
C ALA A 446 -17.29 -12.66 5.18
N LEU A 447 -16.94 -13.61 6.04
CA LEU A 447 -17.69 -13.94 7.27
C LEU A 447 -16.93 -13.77 8.56
N GLY A 448 -15.61 -13.65 8.49
CA GLY A 448 -14.77 -13.43 9.65
C GLY A 448 -13.41 -12.85 9.29
N SER A 449 -12.70 -12.40 10.31
CA SER A 449 -11.36 -11.81 10.24
C SER A 449 -10.51 -12.46 11.33
N TRP A 450 -9.28 -12.84 11.03
CA TRP A 450 -8.40 -13.51 12.00
C TRP A 450 -6.97 -13.03 11.85
N THR A 451 -6.35 -12.63 12.95
CA THR A 451 -4.92 -12.29 12.99
C THR A 451 -4.12 -13.54 13.28
N VAL A 452 -3.45 -14.06 12.27
CA VAL A 452 -2.48 -15.14 12.47
C VAL A 452 -1.22 -14.52 13.08
N GLU A 453 -0.85 -15.02 14.26
CA GLU A 453 0.33 -14.57 15.00
C GLU A 453 1.59 -15.34 14.59
#